data_AF-A0A0F9C2U4-F1
#
_entry.id   AF-A0A0F9C2U4-F1
#
_cell.length_a   1.000
_cell.length_b   1.000
_cell.length_c   1.000
_cell.angle_alpha   90.00
_cell.angle_beta   90.00
_cell.angle_gamma   90.00
#
_symmetry.space_group_name_H-M   'P 1'
#
loop_
_entity.id
_entity.type
_entity.pdbx_description
1 polymer ?
#
loop_
_entity_poly.entity_id
_entity_poly.type
_entity_poly.pdbx_seq_one_letter_code
_entity_poly.pdbx_strand_id
1 'polypeptide(L)'
;MNDKTSVTGRFIEDIKPTILEGDAGFAPQLKGTPRMRVFQYITGLNIIRDYPVLGIGPDTLGLIYPQYLAKVYKEKEEHGNFINQNRIHNDFLDVTVSRGLLGLGVYLWFIFAYSRMAWKGYKRANGLDKILIIGICSSCLSYFIQNQFSFGHIPIITLFWFLIGMSVIACSHSLLPHSLLPQRAAGAATFAATVQGSIGGASKLAVGVRDPLISLSHHQTNPAEHPSERRCRAGSRAGERQDQAGGQIFTKWFNNPSLERLIKTIACGLIICLMILLITFSLFFYKADMYFYKGRKFLNKNSMIEAIGSYEMAVKYNPLEINYRNVLNNVYLKMAAISLNKKGNNIPPPAFLHRGGESRGSSARRSLLGR
;
A
#
# COMPACT_ATOMS: atom_id res chain seq x y z
N MET A 1 58.58 -26.24 1.64
CA MET A 1 58.06 -26.94 0.45
C MET A 1 56.55 -26.98 0.56
N ASN A 2 55.83 -26.11 -0.16
CA ASN A 2 54.36 -26.09 -0.14
C ASN A 2 53.86 -27.11 -1.15
N ASP A 3 53.29 -28.20 -0.66
CA ASP A 3 52.62 -29.19 -1.51
C ASP A 3 51.24 -28.64 -1.95
N LYS A 4 51.18 -28.18 -3.21
CA LYS A 4 49.97 -27.64 -3.86
C LYS A 4 48.89 -28.70 -4.10
N THR A 5 49.20 -29.98 -3.89
CA THR A 5 48.23 -31.06 -4.07
C THR A 5 47.42 -31.35 -2.80
N SER A 6 47.92 -30.93 -1.63
CA SER A 6 47.24 -31.11 -0.35
C SER A 6 46.15 -30.06 -0.12
N VAL A 7 45.05 -30.47 0.53
CA VAL A 7 43.93 -29.59 0.90
C VAL A 7 44.41 -28.44 1.80
N THR A 8 45.32 -28.74 2.73
CA THR A 8 45.92 -27.76 3.64
C THR A 8 46.82 -26.77 2.91
N GLY A 9 47.57 -27.22 1.89
CA GLY A 9 48.40 -26.35 1.05
C GLY A 9 47.59 -25.36 0.22
N ARG A 10 46.45 -25.80 -0.34
CA ARG A 10 45.48 -24.92 -1.03
C ARG A 10 44.81 -23.94 -0.07
N PHE A 11 44.39 -24.41 1.10
CA PHE A 11 43.80 -23.57 2.14
C PHE A 11 44.77 -22.45 2.59
N ILE A 12 46.06 -22.74 2.76
CA ILE A 12 47.07 -21.75 3.12
C ILE A 12 47.36 -20.76 1.96
N GLU A 13 47.29 -21.19 0.70
CA GLU A 13 47.37 -20.29 -0.47
C GLU A 13 46.15 -19.36 -0.58
N ASP A 14 44.94 -19.87 -0.32
CA ASP A 14 43.69 -19.09 -0.34
C ASP A 14 43.62 -18.06 0.80
N ILE A 15 44.27 -18.34 1.93
CA ILE A 15 44.30 -17.44 3.10
C ILE A 15 45.45 -16.44 3.02
N LYS A 16 46.49 -16.71 2.23
CA LYS A 16 47.65 -15.83 2.08
C LYS A 16 47.32 -14.40 1.60
N PRO A 17 46.40 -14.16 0.64
CA PRO A 17 45.96 -12.80 0.33
C PRO A 17 45.05 -12.20 1.42
N THR A 18 44.39 -13.03 2.23
CA THR A 18 43.47 -12.60 3.30
C THR A 18 44.20 -12.11 4.56
N ILE A 19 45.44 -12.55 4.81
CA ILE A 19 46.24 -12.13 5.98
C ILE A 19 47.09 -10.88 5.68
N LEU A 20 47.37 -10.57 4.41
CA LEU A 20 48.22 -9.44 4.02
C LEU A 20 47.45 -8.15 3.66
N GLU A 21 46.13 -8.23 3.46
CA GLU A 21 45.26 -7.07 3.26
C GLU A 21 44.42 -6.81 4.51
N GLY A 22 45.07 -6.30 5.56
CA GLY A 22 44.37 -5.64 6.65
C GLY A 22 43.59 -4.41 6.12
N ASP A 23 42.35 -4.27 6.57
CA ASP A 23 41.45 -3.11 6.46
C ASP A 23 40.71 -2.80 5.14
N ALA A 24 40.70 -3.68 4.13
CA ALA A 24 39.81 -3.52 2.97
C ALA A 24 38.52 -4.37 3.13
N GLY A 25 37.45 -3.76 3.67
CA GLY A 25 36.17 -4.42 3.95
C GLY A 25 35.59 -5.21 2.77
N PHE A 26 34.86 -6.29 3.08
CA PHE A 26 34.25 -7.36 2.25
C PHE A 26 33.69 -7.06 0.83
N ALA A 27 33.52 -5.79 0.44
CA ALA A 27 32.89 -5.38 -0.82
C ALA A 27 33.66 -5.70 -2.13
N PRO A 28 35.01 -5.65 -2.20
CA PRO A 28 35.76 -5.89 -3.44
C PRO A 28 35.71 -7.34 -3.93
N GLN A 29 35.42 -8.30 -3.04
CA GLN A 29 35.45 -9.74 -3.36
C GLN A 29 34.16 -10.26 -4.02
N LEU A 30 33.10 -9.45 -4.03
CA LEU A 30 31.81 -9.81 -4.63
C LEU A 30 31.80 -9.51 -6.13
N LYS A 31 31.44 -10.49 -6.96
CA LYS A 31 31.20 -10.33 -8.41
C LYS A 31 29.72 -10.48 -8.74
N GLY A 32 29.24 -9.75 -9.76
CA GLY A 32 27.86 -9.86 -10.27
C GLY A 32 26.78 -9.22 -9.38
N THR A 33 25.60 -9.84 -9.32
CA THR A 33 24.39 -9.32 -8.65
C THR A 33 24.55 -8.98 -7.16
N PRO A 34 25.27 -9.75 -6.33
CA PRO A 34 25.45 -9.42 -4.90
C PRO A 34 26.22 -8.12 -4.67
N ARG A 35 27.25 -7.84 -5.50
CA ARG A 35 28.02 -6.59 -5.43
C ARG A 35 27.10 -5.39 -5.66
N MET A 36 26.26 -5.45 -6.68
CA MET A 36 25.31 -4.38 -6.98
C MET A 36 24.36 -4.10 -5.79
N ARG A 37 23.95 -5.13 -5.04
CA ARG A 37 23.12 -4.97 -3.84
C ARG A 37 23.87 -4.32 -2.69
N VAL A 38 25.14 -4.64 -2.50
CA VAL A 38 25.96 -3.96 -1.48
C VAL A 38 26.10 -2.47 -1.80
N PHE A 39 26.40 -2.12 -3.06
CA PHE A 39 26.48 -0.73 -3.50
C PHE A 39 25.14 0.00 -3.35
N GLN A 40 24.02 -0.66 -3.67
CA GLN A 40 22.68 -0.16 -3.40
C GLN A 40 22.47 0.18 -1.93
N TYR A 41 22.86 -0.73 -1.05
CA TYR A 41 22.60 -0.56 0.39
C TYR A 41 23.45 0.56 0.97
N ILE A 42 24.73 0.64 0.60
CA ILE A 42 25.62 1.74 0.99
C ILE A 42 25.06 3.08 0.48
N THR A 43 24.64 3.12 -0.78
CA THR A 43 24.02 4.32 -1.36
C THR A 43 22.76 4.73 -0.61
N GLY A 44 21.90 3.77 -0.26
CA GLY A 44 20.70 4.00 0.54
C GLY A 44 21.01 4.54 1.93
N LEU A 45 22.02 4.00 2.61
CA LEU A 45 22.47 4.49 3.92
C LEU A 45 22.99 5.93 3.84
N ASN A 46 23.75 6.28 2.79
CA ASN A 46 24.20 7.65 2.57
C ASN A 46 23.03 8.62 2.35
N ILE A 47 21.99 8.20 1.62
CA ILE A 47 20.78 9.01 1.45
C ILE A 47 20.03 9.19 2.79
N ILE A 48 19.91 8.14 3.60
CA ILE A 48 19.28 8.22 4.93
C ILE A 48 20.04 9.17 5.84
N ARG A 49 21.38 9.18 5.76
CA ARG A 49 22.21 10.10 6.54
C ARG A 49 21.89 11.57 6.23
N ASP A 50 21.63 11.88 4.96
CA ASP A 50 21.33 13.24 4.52
C ASP A 50 19.83 13.61 4.73
N TYR A 51 18.92 12.62 4.71
CA TYR A 51 17.47 12.81 4.89
C TYR A 51 16.83 11.86 5.94
N PRO A 52 17.24 11.93 7.22
CA PRO A 52 16.90 10.89 8.20
C PRO A 52 15.44 10.89 8.66
N VAL A 53 14.79 12.06 8.74
CA VAL A 53 13.47 12.18 9.40
C VAL A 53 12.32 11.85 8.44
N LEU A 54 12.26 12.54 7.30
CA LEU A 54 11.18 12.45 6.32
C LEU A 54 11.56 11.65 5.06
N GLY A 55 12.84 11.33 4.89
CA GLY A 55 13.34 10.74 3.65
C GLY A 55 13.32 11.73 2.48
N ILE A 56 13.54 11.20 1.29
CA ILE A 56 13.56 11.96 0.03
C ILE A 56 12.18 12.12 -0.62
N GLY A 57 11.14 11.54 -0.01
CA GLY A 57 9.80 11.49 -0.57
C GLY A 57 9.53 10.26 -1.45
N PRO A 58 8.25 9.98 -1.74
CA PRO A 58 7.87 8.84 -2.56
C PRO A 58 8.27 9.03 -4.03
N ASP A 59 8.79 7.97 -4.66
CA ASP A 59 9.13 7.90 -6.09
C ASP A 59 10.17 8.92 -6.60
N THR A 60 10.97 9.49 -5.69
CA THR A 60 12.07 10.42 -6.02
C THR A 60 13.43 9.74 -6.14
N LEU A 61 13.54 8.47 -5.73
CA LEU A 61 14.80 7.75 -5.66
C LEU A 61 15.54 7.72 -7.01
N GLY A 62 14.85 7.45 -8.12
CA GLY A 62 15.47 7.42 -9.45
C GLY A 62 16.10 8.74 -9.90
N LEU A 63 15.79 9.87 -9.24
CA LEU A 63 16.38 11.18 -9.51
C LEU A 63 17.67 11.41 -8.70
N ILE A 64 17.66 10.96 -7.45
CA ILE A 64 18.73 11.23 -6.47
C ILE A 64 19.78 10.13 -6.49
N TYR A 65 19.37 8.88 -6.70
CA TYR A 65 20.22 7.69 -6.63
C TYR A 65 21.49 7.78 -7.50
N PRO A 66 21.47 8.24 -8.77
CA PRO A 66 22.68 8.36 -9.57
C PRO A 66 23.76 9.27 -8.94
N GLN A 67 23.33 10.35 -8.29
CA GLN A 67 24.23 11.33 -7.68
C GLN A 67 24.96 10.73 -6.47
N TYR A 68 24.22 9.99 -5.63
CA TYR A 68 24.79 9.32 -4.46
C TYR A 68 25.63 8.11 -4.86
N LEU A 69 25.18 7.35 -5.85
CA LEU A 69 25.94 6.21 -6.36
C LEU A 69 27.29 6.65 -6.95
N ALA A 70 27.34 7.80 -7.63
CA ALA A 70 28.61 8.38 -8.10
C ALA A 70 29.57 8.75 -6.98
N LYS A 71 29.06 9.28 -5.85
CA LYS A 71 29.88 9.53 -4.66
C LYS A 71 30.44 8.22 -4.10
N VAL A 72 29.61 7.18 -3.97
CA VAL A 72 30.04 5.87 -3.46
C VAL A 72 31.09 5.22 -4.36
N TYR A 73 30.92 5.28 -5.69
CA TYR A 73 31.94 4.80 -6.63
C TYR A 73 33.28 5.53 -6.47
N LYS A 74 33.23 6.87 -6.34
CA LYS A 74 34.43 7.69 -6.12
C LYS A 74 35.12 7.35 -4.80
N GLU A 75 34.36 7.20 -3.71
CA GLU A 75 34.88 6.87 -2.38
C GLU A 75 35.49 5.46 -2.31
N LYS A 76 34.98 4.52 -3.12
CA LYS A 76 35.47 3.14 -3.16
C LYS A 76 36.52 2.89 -4.24
N GLU A 77 36.97 3.94 -4.94
CA GLU A 77 37.90 3.86 -6.08
C GLU A 77 37.44 2.88 -7.18
N GLU A 78 36.13 2.68 -7.30
CA GLU A 78 35.55 1.73 -8.23
C GLU A 78 34.98 2.43 -9.47
N HIS A 79 35.26 1.86 -10.64
CA HIS A 79 34.70 2.32 -11.91
C HIS A 79 33.66 1.32 -12.38
N GLY A 80 32.39 1.72 -12.40
CA GLY A 80 31.26 0.87 -12.75
C GLY A 80 30.26 1.55 -13.67
N ASN A 81 29.47 0.74 -14.39
CA ASN A 81 28.32 1.26 -15.11
C ASN A 81 27.26 1.76 -14.13
N PHE A 82 26.87 3.03 -14.25
CA PHE A 82 25.74 3.60 -13.52
C PHE A 82 24.44 2.94 -13.97
N ILE A 83 23.98 1.92 -13.24
CA ILE A 83 22.63 1.40 -13.41
C ILE A 83 21.74 2.19 -12.47
N ASN A 84 20.98 3.12 -13.05
CA ASN A 84 19.99 3.88 -12.28
C ASN A 84 18.91 2.91 -11.77
N GLN A 85 18.50 3.12 -10.53
CA GLN A 85 17.52 2.27 -9.85
C GLN A 85 16.49 3.15 -9.17
N ASN A 86 15.23 2.79 -9.37
CA ASN A 86 14.12 3.52 -8.78
C ASN A 86 13.62 2.90 -7.48
N ARG A 87 14.24 1.80 -7.03
CA ARG A 87 13.96 1.08 -5.79
C ARG A 87 15.22 0.46 -5.21
N ILE A 88 15.32 0.47 -3.89
CA ILE A 88 16.32 -0.30 -3.16
C ILE A 88 15.78 -1.72 -2.97
N HIS A 89 16.62 -2.73 -3.23
CA HIS A 89 16.23 -4.14 -3.14
C HIS A 89 16.25 -4.66 -1.69
N ASN A 90 15.74 -3.85 -0.79
CA ASN A 90 15.50 -4.13 0.61
C ASN A 90 14.37 -3.20 1.07
N ASP A 91 13.23 -3.77 1.41
CA ASP A 91 12.02 -3.01 1.69
C ASP A 91 12.16 -2.07 2.91
N PHE A 92 12.85 -2.49 3.98
CA PHE A 92 13.11 -1.59 5.11
C PHE A 92 13.96 -0.38 4.70
N LEU A 93 15.00 -0.62 3.92
CA LEU A 93 15.88 0.44 3.46
C LEU A 93 15.17 1.35 2.43
N ASP A 94 14.35 0.80 1.52
CA ASP A 94 13.53 1.57 0.57
C ASP A 94 12.51 2.45 1.30
N VAL A 95 11.82 1.90 2.31
CA VAL A 95 10.88 2.64 3.17
C VAL A 95 11.60 3.77 3.90
N THR A 96 12.77 3.51 4.46
CA THR A 96 13.53 4.51 5.24
C THR A 96 14.10 5.60 4.33
N VAL A 97 14.62 5.25 3.14
CA VAL A 97 15.07 6.24 2.16
C VAL A 97 13.91 7.11 1.71
N SER A 98 12.76 6.51 1.37
CA SER A 98 11.63 7.24 0.81
C SER A 98 10.85 8.06 1.85
N ARG A 99 10.74 7.58 3.09
CA ARG A 99 9.82 8.12 4.13
C ARG A 99 10.51 8.43 5.46
N GLY A 100 11.83 8.28 5.52
CA GLY A 100 12.63 8.49 6.72
C GLY A 100 12.37 7.49 7.84
N LEU A 101 13.00 7.74 8.99
CA LEU A 101 12.84 6.95 10.20
C LEU A 101 11.40 7.00 10.75
N LEU A 102 10.67 8.09 10.51
CA LEU A 102 9.25 8.17 10.87
C LEU A 102 8.42 7.16 10.08
N GLY A 103 8.64 7.08 8.76
CA GLY A 103 7.99 6.08 7.93
C GLY A 103 8.36 4.65 8.31
N LEU A 104 9.63 4.41 8.64
CA LEU A 104 10.09 3.12 9.16
C LEU A 104 9.40 2.76 10.49
N GLY A 105 9.26 3.71 11.40
CA GLY A 105 8.60 3.51 12.70
C GLY A 105 7.14 3.08 12.53
N VAL A 106 6.38 3.76 11.66
CA VAL A 106 5.00 3.37 11.34
C VAL A 106 4.94 1.99 10.70
N TYR A 107 5.89 1.67 9.81
CA TYR A 107 5.95 0.37 9.16
C TYR A 107 6.24 -0.78 10.14
N LEU A 108 7.21 -0.60 11.04
CA LEU A 108 7.52 -1.58 12.10
C LEU A 108 6.36 -1.73 13.08
N TRP A 109 5.67 -0.64 13.41
CA TRP A 109 4.46 -0.69 14.24
C TRP A 109 3.35 -1.51 13.57
N PHE A 110 3.13 -1.34 12.27
CA PHE A 110 2.16 -2.15 11.52
C PHE A 110 2.51 -3.64 11.57
N ILE A 111 3.77 -4.01 11.34
CA ILE A 111 4.24 -5.40 11.43
C ILE A 111 3.99 -5.94 12.84
N PHE A 112 4.37 -5.19 13.87
CA PHE A 112 4.14 -5.59 15.26
C PHE A 112 2.65 -5.76 15.60
N ALA A 113 1.80 -4.81 15.20
CA ALA A 113 0.36 -4.85 15.43
C ALA A 113 -0.27 -6.08 14.75
N TYR A 114 0.12 -6.34 13.50
CA TYR A 114 -0.30 -7.50 12.74
C TYR A 114 0.14 -8.82 13.41
N SER A 115 1.42 -8.95 13.76
CA SER A 115 1.95 -10.13 14.44
C SER A 115 1.27 -10.38 15.79
N ARG A 116 1.01 -9.32 16.57
CA ARG A 116 0.28 -9.40 17.84
C ARG A 116 -1.16 -9.89 17.64
N MET A 117 -1.85 -9.39 16.62
CA MET A 117 -3.20 -9.83 16.27
C MET A 117 -3.20 -11.30 15.86
N ALA A 118 -2.32 -11.69 14.93
CA ALA A 118 -2.18 -13.05 14.45
C ALA A 118 -1.86 -14.04 15.58
N TRP A 119 -0.95 -13.65 16.50
CA TRP A 119 -0.61 -14.47 17.66
C TRP A 119 -1.80 -14.68 18.60
N LYS A 120 -2.57 -13.63 18.90
CA LYS A 120 -3.78 -13.73 19.72
C LYS A 120 -4.86 -14.58 19.05
N GLY A 121 -5.08 -14.42 17.75
CA GLY A 121 -6.01 -15.24 16.97
C GLY A 121 -5.62 -16.71 17.00
N TYR A 122 -4.34 -17.01 16.72
CA TYR A 122 -3.79 -18.37 16.78
C TYR A 122 -3.96 -19.05 18.14
N LYS A 123 -3.74 -18.32 19.25
CA LYS A 123 -3.85 -18.88 20.60
C LYS A 123 -5.29 -19.25 20.99
N ARG A 124 -6.30 -18.62 20.36
CA ARG A 124 -7.72 -18.85 20.66
C ARG A 124 -8.42 -19.74 19.63
N ALA A 125 -7.85 -19.89 18.45
CA ALA A 125 -8.40 -20.72 17.38
C ALA A 125 -8.24 -22.21 17.66
N ASN A 126 -9.23 -23.01 17.23
CA ASN A 126 -9.25 -24.47 17.36
C ASN A 126 -9.51 -25.13 15.99
N GLY A 127 -9.03 -26.37 15.82
CA GLY A 127 -9.29 -27.17 14.62
C GLY A 127 -8.87 -26.49 13.30
N LEU A 128 -9.81 -26.42 12.35
CA LEU A 128 -9.59 -25.88 11.01
C LEU A 128 -9.22 -24.39 10.99
N ASP A 129 -9.83 -23.57 11.86
CA ASP A 129 -9.54 -22.13 11.94
C ASP A 129 -8.06 -21.88 12.27
N LYS A 130 -7.50 -22.72 13.13
CA LYS A 130 -6.09 -22.63 13.52
C LYS A 130 -5.16 -22.92 12.34
N ILE A 131 -5.46 -23.95 11.54
CA ILE A 131 -4.69 -24.30 10.33
C ILE A 131 -4.78 -23.16 9.31
N LEU A 132 -5.98 -22.61 9.10
CA LEU A 132 -6.20 -21.49 8.18
C LEU A 132 -5.40 -20.25 8.59
N ILE A 133 -5.44 -19.86 9.88
CA ILE A 133 -4.67 -18.72 10.39
C ILE A 133 -3.18 -18.92 10.16
N ILE A 134 -2.64 -20.11 10.48
CA ILE A 134 -1.22 -20.42 10.27
C ILE A 134 -0.86 -20.32 8.78
N GLY A 135 -1.68 -20.91 7.90
CA GLY A 135 -1.42 -20.91 6.45
C GLY A 135 -1.44 -19.51 5.82
N ILE A 136 -2.38 -18.66 6.23
CA ILE A 136 -2.43 -17.27 5.74
C ILE A 136 -1.27 -16.46 6.31
N CYS A 137 -0.96 -16.61 7.61
CA CYS A 137 0.13 -15.88 8.25
C CYS A 137 1.51 -16.30 7.74
N SER A 138 1.73 -17.58 7.47
CA SER A 138 2.98 -18.07 6.86
C SER A 138 3.15 -17.54 5.44
N SER A 139 2.06 -17.46 4.66
CA SER A 139 2.08 -16.84 3.33
C SER A 139 2.47 -15.37 3.40
N CYS A 140 1.89 -14.62 4.34
CA CYS A 140 2.25 -13.21 4.58
C CYS A 140 3.72 -13.07 4.99
N LEU A 141 4.19 -13.93 5.90
CA LEU A 141 5.58 -13.94 6.36
C LEU A 141 6.56 -14.24 5.23
N SER A 142 6.25 -15.20 4.37
CA SER A 142 7.03 -15.54 3.18
C SER A 142 7.21 -14.32 2.26
N TYR A 143 6.12 -13.60 1.99
CA TYR A 143 6.17 -12.35 1.23
C TYR A 143 7.07 -11.30 1.91
N PHE A 144 6.92 -11.09 3.23
CA PHE A 144 7.76 -10.15 3.98
C PHE A 144 9.25 -10.48 3.87
N ILE A 145 9.62 -11.76 3.99
CA ILE A 145 11.01 -12.23 3.87
C ILE A 145 11.52 -11.99 2.45
N GLN A 146 10.74 -12.36 1.43
CA GLN A 146 11.08 -12.12 0.03
C GLN A 146 11.35 -10.63 -0.24
N ASN A 147 10.53 -9.75 0.34
CA ASN A 147 10.63 -8.31 0.12
C ASN A 147 11.91 -7.71 0.74
N GLN A 148 12.57 -8.38 1.69
CA GLN A 148 13.86 -7.90 2.24
C GLN A 148 15.02 -8.02 1.26
N PHE A 149 14.87 -8.81 0.19
CA PHE A 149 15.86 -9.00 -0.86
C PHE A 149 15.35 -8.54 -2.24
N SER A 150 14.17 -7.91 -2.26
CA SER A 150 13.45 -7.46 -3.44
C SER A 150 12.73 -6.15 -3.14
N PHE A 151 11.70 -5.83 -3.91
CA PHE A 151 10.79 -4.72 -3.68
C PHE A 151 9.36 -5.12 -4.04
N GLY A 152 8.39 -4.31 -3.58
CA GLY A 152 6.97 -4.58 -3.80
C GLY A 152 6.58 -4.53 -5.28
N HIS A 153 6.25 -5.68 -5.87
CA HIS A 153 5.65 -5.75 -7.21
C HIS A 153 4.12 -5.68 -7.13
N ILE A 154 3.49 -4.91 -8.02
CA ILE A 154 2.05 -4.61 -8.02
C ILE A 154 1.16 -5.87 -7.92
N PRO A 155 1.42 -6.98 -8.66
CA PRO A 155 0.57 -8.17 -8.56
C PRO A 155 0.69 -8.86 -7.20
N ILE A 156 1.91 -8.91 -6.63
CA ILE A 156 2.20 -9.64 -5.40
C ILE A 156 1.73 -8.84 -4.18
N ILE A 157 1.95 -7.53 -4.18
CA ILE A 157 1.52 -6.66 -3.07
C ILE A 157 0.00 -6.64 -2.93
N THR A 158 -0.75 -6.74 -4.04
CA THR A 158 -2.22 -6.80 -4.02
C THR A 158 -2.70 -8.09 -3.35
N LEU A 159 -2.11 -9.23 -3.71
CA LEU A 159 -2.40 -10.52 -3.07
C LEU A 159 -2.02 -10.51 -1.59
N PHE A 160 -0.87 -9.91 -1.25
CA PHE A 160 -0.45 -9.75 0.14
C PHE A 160 -1.50 -8.99 0.96
N TRP A 161 -1.97 -7.83 0.52
CA TRP A 161 -2.99 -7.06 1.24
C TRP A 161 -4.33 -7.80 1.34
N PHE A 162 -4.70 -8.56 0.30
CA PHE A 162 -5.87 -9.43 0.34
C PHE A 162 -5.74 -10.51 1.43
N LEU A 163 -4.58 -11.17 1.52
CA LEU A 163 -4.31 -12.18 2.55
C LEU A 163 -4.29 -11.57 3.97
N ILE A 164 -3.77 -10.35 4.14
CA ILE A 164 -3.87 -9.60 5.40
C ILE A 164 -5.34 -9.36 5.77
N GLY A 165 -6.18 -8.95 4.82
CA GLY A 165 -7.61 -8.77 5.07
C GLY A 165 -8.29 -10.07 5.51
N MET A 166 -7.97 -11.18 4.83
CA MET A 166 -8.49 -12.50 5.18
C MET A 166 -8.02 -12.97 6.57
N SER A 167 -6.77 -12.71 6.95
CA SER A 167 -6.28 -13.08 8.28
C SER A 167 -6.91 -12.25 9.40
N VAL A 168 -7.23 -10.98 9.16
CA VAL A 168 -8.00 -10.15 10.11
C VAL A 168 -9.38 -10.76 10.36
N ILE A 169 -10.08 -11.16 9.29
CA ILE A 169 -11.41 -11.78 9.40
C ILE A 169 -11.31 -13.12 10.15
N ALA A 170 -10.37 -13.99 9.76
CA ALA A 170 -10.17 -15.28 10.42
C ALA A 170 -9.83 -15.12 11.92
N CYS A 171 -8.96 -14.17 12.27
CA CYS A 171 -8.61 -13.90 13.67
C CYS A 171 -9.79 -13.29 14.45
N SER A 172 -10.60 -12.42 13.82
CA SER A 172 -11.76 -11.80 14.47
C SER A 172 -12.84 -12.82 14.85
N HIS A 173 -13.06 -13.83 13.99
CA HIS A 173 -13.98 -14.93 14.29
C HIS A 173 -13.54 -15.70 15.55
N SER A 174 -12.25 -15.98 15.68
CA SER A 174 -11.67 -16.65 16.86
C SER A 174 -11.59 -15.76 18.10
N LEU A 175 -11.84 -14.44 17.98
CA LEU A 175 -11.80 -13.48 19.08
C LEU A 175 -13.19 -13.20 19.67
N LEU A 176 -14.28 -13.50 18.96
CA LEU A 176 -15.66 -13.26 19.41
C LEU A 176 -16.15 -14.37 20.37
N PRO A 177 -16.91 -14.02 21.43
CA PRO A 177 -17.63 -15.01 22.23
C PRO A 177 -18.62 -15.79 21.34
N HIS A 178 -18.71 -17.11 21.51
CA HIS A 178 -19.64 -17.97 20.74
C HIS A 178 -21.11 -17.50 20.79
N SER A 179 -21.50 -16.69 21.78
CA SER A 179 -22.84 -16.12 21.94
C SER A 179 -23.18 -14.97 20.99
N LEU A 180 -22.20 -14.35 20.31
CA LEU A 180 -22.39 -13.19 19.43
C LEU A 180 -22.15 -13.49 17.95
N LEU A 181 -21.86 -14.75 17.59
CA LEU A 181 -21.74 -15.15 16.19
C LEU A 181 -23.14 -15.14 15.55
N PRO A 182 -23.36 -14.39 14.45
CA PRO A 182 -24.59 -14.49 13.69
C PRO A 182 -24.78 -15.94 13.25
N GLN A 183 -25.91 -16.58 13.60
CA GLN A 183 -26.26 -17.90 13.08
C GLN A 183 -26.36 -17.83 11.56
N ARG A 184 -25.24 -18.07 10.87
CA ARG A 184 -25.15 -18.13 9.40
C ARG A 184 -26.02 -19.23 8.78
N ALA A 185 -26.58 -20.13 9.59
CA ALA A 185 -27.47 -21.19 9.14
C ALA A 185 -28.82 -20.68 8.59
N ALA A 186 -29.32 -19.52 9.03
CA ALA A 186 -30.63 -19.03 8.56
C ALA A 186 -30.58 -18.40 7.16
N GLY A 187 -29.51 -17.68 6.82
CA GLY A 187 -29.43 -16.91 5.56
C GLY A 187 -29.21 -17.76 4.30
N ALA A 188 -28.52 -18.91 4.42
CA ALA A 188 -28.32 -19.82 3.29
C ALA A 188 -29.63 -20.55 2.91
N ALA A 189 -30.47 -20.86 3.89
CA ALA A 189 -31.79 -21.46 3.66
C ALA A 189 -32.77 -20.45 3.03
N THR A 190 -32.72 -19.17 3.41
CA THR A 190 -33.58 -18.13 2.82
C THR A 190 -33.22 -17.83 1.35
N PHE A 191 -31.94 -17.88 0.99
CA PHE A 191 -31.52 -17.69 -0.41
C PHE A 191 -31.87 -18.90 -1.29
N ALA A 192 -31.74 -20.13 -0.76
CA ALA A 192 -32.19 -21.34 -1.44
C ALA A 192 -33.73 -21.35 -1.62
N ALA A 193 -34.49 -20.97 -0.59
CA ALA A 193 -35.95 -20.92 -0.66
C ALA A 193 -36.47 -19.82 -1.61
N THR A 194 -35.78 -18.68 -1.72
CA THR A 194 -36.17 -17.60 -2.64
C THR A 194 -35.93 -17.97 -4.10
N VAL A 195 -34.87 -18.74 -4.39
CA VAL A 195 -34.59 -19.23 -5.75
C VAL A 195 -35.54 -20.39 -6.13
N GLN A 196 -35.98 -21.19 -5.17
CA GLN A 196 -36.92 -22.30 -5.40
C GLN A 196 -38.39 -21.85 -5.47
N GLY A 197 -38.77 -20.77 -4.79
CA GLY A 197 -40.12 -20.20 -4.79
C GLY A 197 -40.51 -19.43 -6.05
N SER A 198 -39.55 -18.96 -6.85
CA SER A 198 -39.83 -18.25 -8.12
C SER A 198 -40.06 -19.17 -9.33
N ILE A 199 -39.90 -20.50 -9.18
CA ILE A 199 -40.03 -21.46 -10.29
C ILE A 199 -41.26 -22.40 -10.13
N GLY A 200 -41.90 -22.45 -8.96
CA GLY A 200 -43.06 -23.32 -8.75
C GLY A 200 -44.10 -22.71 -7.81
N GLY A 201 -45.09 -22.00 -8.34
CA GLY A 201 -46.12 -21.41 -7.48
C GLY A 201 -47.30 -20.71 -8.14
N ALA A 202 -47.54 -20.90 -9.44
CA ALA A 202 -48.83 -20.62 -10.03
C ALA A 202 -49.75 -21.82 -9.77
N SER A 203 -50.34 -21.91 -8.57
CA SER A 203 -51.52 -22.75 -8.25
C SER A 203 -51.86 -22.70 -6.75
N LYS A 204 -53.16 -22.47 -6.46
CA LYS A 204 -53.92 -22.71 -5.20
C LYS A 204 -54.24 -21.51 -4.30
N LEU A 205 -55.42 -20.96 -4.62
CA LEU A 205 -56.56 -20.59 -3.78
C LEU A 205 -56.58 -21.05 -2.29
N ALA A 206 -57.17 -20.19 -1.45
CA ALA A 206 -58.24 -20.45 -0.45
C ALA A 206 -57.94 -20.20 1.05
N VAL A 207 -58.69 -19.22 1.59
CA VAL A 207 -59.53 -19.22 2.83
C VAL A 207 -58.87 -19.44 4.21
N GLY A 208 -59.18 -18.52 5.14
CA GLY A 208 -59.46 -18.91 6.55
C GLY A 208 -58.88 -18.04 7.67
N VAL A 209 -59.67 -17.04 8.12
CA VAL A 209 -59.99 -16.64 9.51
C VAL A 209 -59.01 -17.01 10.65
N ARG A 210 -58.57 -16.01 11.44
CA ARG A 210 -58.67 -15.97 12.92
C ARG A 210 -58.04 -14.69 13.52
N ASP A 211 -58.84 -13.96 14.31
CA ASP A 211 -58.40 -12.98 15.32
C ASP A 211 -57.63 -13.67 16.47
N PRO A 212 -56.92 -12.91 17.31
CA PRO A 212 -57.47 -12.72 18.66
C PRO A 212 -57.27 -11.34 19.30
N LEU A 213 -58.31 -10.93 20.03
CA LEU A 213 -58.32 -9.97 21.13
C LEU A 213 -57.27 -10.27 22.21
N ILE A 214 -56.70 -9.22 22.81
CA ILE A 214 -56.14 -9.27 24.18
C ILE A 214 -56.64 -8.07 25.00
N SER A 215 -57.68 -8.37 25.80
CA SER A 215 -57.86 -8.11 27.24
C SER A 215 -57.21 -6.87 27.90
N LEU A 216 -58.07 -5.96 28.37
CA LEU A 216 -57.82 -4.98 29.43
C LEU A 216 -57.88 -5.65 30.82
N SER A 217 -57.05 -5.19 31.76
CA SER A 217 -57.33 -5.28 33.20
C SER A 217 -57.12 -3.94 33.89
N HIS A 218 -58.19 -3.45 34.51
CA HIS A 218 -58.21 -2.39 35.51
C HIS A 218 -57.88 -2.97 36.89
N HIS A 219 -57.15 -2.23 37.73
CA HIS A 219 -57.41 -2.27 39.18
C HIS A 219 -57.10 -0.93 39.88
N GLN A 220 -58.20 -0.41 40.45
CA GLN A 220 -58.49 0.51 41.55
C GLN A 220 -57.44 1.31 42.35
N THR A 221 -58.01 2.43 42.80
CA THR A 221 -57.64 3.58 43.65
C THR A 221 -57.38 3.32 45.15
N ASN A 222 -56.40 4.07 45.72
CA ASN A 222 -56.33 4.89 46.97
C ASN A 222 -57.10 4.51 48.27
N PRO A 223 -56.56 4.78 49.50
CA PRO A 223 -56.59 6.15 50.08
C PRO A 223 -55.41 6.57 51.00
N ALA A 224 -55.53 7.80 51.54
CA ALA A 224 -54.54 8.68 52.17
C ALA A 224 -54.42 8.59 53.71
N GLU A 225 -53.31 9.10 54.28
CA GLU A 225 -53.16 9.68 55.66
C GLU A 225 -51.76 10.37 55.79
N HIS A 226 -51.66 11.71 55.95
CA HIS A 226 -51.45 12.55 57.16
C HIS A 226 -49.95 12.93 57.48
N PRO A 227 -49.65 14.05 58.21
CA PRO A 227 -48.62 15.02 57.85
C PRO A 227 -47.69 15.46 59.01
N SER A 228 -46.39 15.21 58.91
CA SER A 228 -45.34 15.94 59.67
C SER A 228 -44.03 15.63 58.96
N GLU A 229 -43.16 16.56 58.58
CA GLU A 229 -42.49 17.54 59.41
C GLU A 229 -42.12 18.79 58.59
N ARG A 230 -42.33 19.97 59.19
CA ARG A 230 -41.62 21.19 58.82
C ARG A 230 -40.27 21.18 59.53
N ARG A 231 -39.16 21.12 58.79
CA ARG A 231 -37.88 21.68 59.24
C ARG A 231 -37.02 22.19 58.09
N CYS A 232 -36.99 23.51 57.99
CA CYS A 232 -35.93 24.40 57.52
C CYS A 232 -34.79 23.78 56.70
N ARG A 233 -34.80 24.01 55.38
CA ARG A 233 -33.60 24.24 54.55
C ARG A 233 -34.00 25.02 53.30
N ALA A 234 -34.49 26.24 53.51
CA ALA A 234 -34.61 27.24 52.46
C ALA A 234 -33.29 28.01 52.40
N GLY A 235 -32.49 27.73 51.36
CA GLY A 235 -31.23 28.43 51.11
C GLY A 235 -30.10 27.52 50.65
N SER A 236 -30.29 26.80 49.53
CA SER A 236 -29.15 26.35 48.68
C SER A 236 -29.56 25.67 47.35
N ARG A 237 -30.86 25.48 47.06
CA ARG A 237 -31.32 24.69 45.90
C ARG A 237 -31.63 25.47 44.61
N ALA A 238 -31.39 26.79 44.59
CA ALA A 238 -31.66 27.60 43.41
C ALA A 238 -30.52 27.58 42.38
N GLY A 239 -29.28 27.30 42.79
CA GLY A 239 -28.11 27.23 41.89
C GLY A 239 -27.99 25.90 41.13
N GLU A 240 -28.25 24.76 41.79
CA GLU A 240 -28.04 23.43 41.17
C GLU A 240 -29.13 23.02 40.16
N ARG A 241 -30.31 23.65 40.17
CA ARG A 241 -31.40 23.33 39.23
C ARG A 241 -31.19 23.91 37.82
N GLN A 242 -30.41 24.99 37.67
CA GLN A 242 -30.13 25.56 36.34
C GLN A 242 -29.02 24.80 35.62
N ASP A 243 -28.01 24.30 36.34
CA ASP A 243 -26.90 23.54 35.74
C ASP A 243 -27.29 22.12 35.32
N GLN A 244 -28.20 21.47 36.08
CA GLN A 244 -28.73 20.14 35.70
C GLN A 244 -29.70 20.19 34.50
N ALA A 245 -30.43 21.30 34.32
CA ALA A 245 -31.33 21.48 33.18
C ALA A 245 -30.55 21.65 31.86
N GLY A 246 -29.43 22.40 31.87
CA GLY A 246 -28.55 22.55 30.71
C GLY A 246 -27.90 21.23 30.28
N GLY A 247 -27.40 20.45 31.23
CA GLY A 247 -26.79 19.13 30.96
C GLY A 247 -27.80 18.06 30.50
N GLN A 248 -29.04 18.11 30.97
CA GLN A 248 -30.11 17.21 30.51
C GLN A 248 -30.59 17.55 29.10
N ILE A 249 -30.64 18.81 28.70
CA ILE A 249 -31.00 19.22 27.33
C ILE A 249 -29.89 18.82 26.35
N PHE A 250 -28.62 18.98 26.74
CA PHE A 250 -27.46 18.63 25.93
C PHE A 250 -27.34 17.11 25.69
N THR A 251 -27.64 16.29 26.70
CA THR A 251 -27.65 14.82 26.60
C THR A 251 -28.87 14.26 25.86
N LYS A 252 -30.03 14.93 25.94
CA LYS A 252 -31.23 14.56 25.15
C LYS A 252 -31.06 14.78 23.64
N TRP A 253 -30.26 15.78 23.26
CA TRP A 253 -29.98 16.09 21.85
C TRP A 253 -29.15 14.97 21.18
N PHE A 254 -28.14 14.43 21.87
CA PHE A 254 -27.29 13.35 21.36
C PHE A 254 -27.95 11.96 21.37
N ASN A 255 -28.94 11.71 22.24
CA ASN A 255 -29.65 10.43 22.32
C ASN A 255 -30.88 10.33 21.39
N ASN A 256 -30.97 11.20 20.38
CA ASN A 256 -32.09 11.19 19.46
C ASN A 256 -31.81 10.24 18.27
N PRO A 257 -32.51 9.09 18.14
CA PRO A 257 -32.21 8.08 17.13
C PRO A 257 -32.47 8.54 15.68
N SER A 258 -33.15 9.66 15.49
CA SER A 258 -33.28 10.37 14.21
C SER A 258 -32.02 11.17 13.86
N LEU A 259 -31.41 11.83 14.85
CA LEU A 259 -30.17 12.60 14.69
C LEU A 259 -28.99 11.67 14.41
N GLU A 260 -28.89 10.54 15.13
CA GLU A 260 -27.85 9.53 14.88
C GLU A 260 -27.96 8.94 13.46
N ARG A 261 -29.18 8.65 13.00
CA ARG A 261 -29.43 8.20 11.61
C ARG A 261 -29.03 9.28 10.60
N LEU A 262 -29.40 10.53 10.84
CA LEU A 262 -29.04 11.65 9.98
C LEU A 262 -27.51 11.83 9.88
N ILE A 263 -26.80 11.80 11.00
CA ILE A 263 -25.33 11.90 11.03
C ILE A 263 -24.69 10.76 10.25
N LYS A 264 -25.15 9.50 10.43
CA LYS A 264 -24.66 8.35 9.68
C LYS A 264 -24.93 8.48 8.18
N THR A 265 -26.11 8.95 7.79
CA THR A 265 -26.45 9.16 6.37
C THR A 265 -25.58 10.26 5.75
N ILE A 266 -25.35 11.36 6.46
CA ILE A 266 -24.46 12.44 6.01
C ILE A 266 -23.02 11.93 5.89
N ALA A 267 -22.53 11.19 6.89
CA ALA A 267 -21.19 10.59 6.85
C ALA A 267 -21.03 9.61 5.68
N CYS A 268 -22.00 8.73 5.45
CA CYS A 268 -22.01 7.84 4.28
C CYS A 268 -22.03 8.62 2.97
N GLY A 269 -22.85 9.67 2.87
CA GLY A 269 -22.90 10.54 1.68
C GLY A 269 -21.58 11.25 1.41
N LEU A 270 -20.93 11.77 2.46
CA LEU A 270 -19.59 12.39 2.37
C LEU A 270 -18.53 11.37 1.92
N ILE A 271 -18.56 10.15 2.44
CA ILE A 271 -17.65 9.08 2.01
C ILE A 271 -17.85 8.76 0.53
N ILE A 272 -19.10 8.62 0.07
CA ILE A 272 -19.40 8.36 -1.35
C ILE A 272 -18.91 9.51 -2.23
N CYS A 273 -19.17 10.76 -1.82
CA CYS A 273 -18.69 11.94 -2.54
C CYS A 273 -17.16 11.99 -2.62
N LEU A 274 -16.47 11.70 -1.51
CA LEU A 274 -15.02 11.58 -1.46
C LEU A 274 -14.52 10.45 -2.37
N MET A 275 -15.18 9.30 -2.40
CA MET A 275 -14.84 8.21 -3.31
C MET A 275 -14.97 8.62 -4.77
N ILE A 276 -16.05 9.31 -5.15
CA ILE A 276 -16.25 9.82 -6.52
C ILE A 276 -15.16 10.84 -6.87
N LEU A 277 -14.83 11.75 -5.95
CA LEU A 277 -13.74 12.70 -6.11
C LEU A 277 -12.39 11.99 -6.32
N LEU A 278 -12.09 10.98 -5.51
CA LEU A 278 -10.86 10.19 -5.63
C LEU A 278 -10.81 9.43 -6.95
N ILE A 279 -11.92 8.80 -7.37
CA ILE A 279 -11.99 8.09 -8.66
C ILE A 279 -11.78 9.06 -9.82
N THR A 280 -12.48 10.20 -9.83
CA THR A 280 -12.32 11.21 -10.88
C THR A 280 -10.90 11.76 -10.92
N PHE A 281 -10.30 12.05 -9.77
CA PHE A 281 -8.89 12.44 -9.65
C PHE A 281 -7.98 11.35 -10.24
N SER A 282 -8.14 10.08 -9.84
CA SER A 282 -7.35 8.96 -10.39
C SER A 282 -7.49 8.80 -11.90
N LEU A 283 -8.66 9.07 -12.49
CA LEU A 283 -8.86 9.01 -13.93
C LEU A 283 -8.04 10.06 -14.69
N PHE A 284 -7.76 11.22 -14.09
CA PHE A 284 -6.86 12.23 -14.68
C PHE A 284 -5.41 11.70 -14.79
N PHE A 285 -4.88 11.11 -13.71
CA PHE A 285 -3.54 10.48 -13.73
C PHE A 285 -3.46 9.35 -14.75
N TYR A 286 -4.47 8.48 -14.77
CA TYR A 286 -4.53 7.39 -15.73
C TYR A 286 -4.53 7.89 -17.19
N LYS A 287 -5.28 8.95 -17.49
CA LYS A 287 -5.25 9.59 -18.82
C LYS A 287 -3.86 10.11 -19.15
N ALA A 288 -3.19 10.79 -18.21
CA ALA A 288 -1.84 11.29 -18.42
C ALA A 288 -0.86 10.17 -18.80
N ASP A 289 -0.86 9.06 -18.05
CA ASP A 289 -0.02 7.89 -18.31
C ASP A 289 -0.32 7.24 -19.67
N MET A 290 -1.60 7.16 -20.04
CA MET A 290 -2.02 6.64 -21.35
C MET A 290 -1.47 7.48 -22.50
N TYR A 291 -1.53 8.81 -22.39
CA TYR A 291 -0.96 9.72 -23.39
C TYR A 291 0.58 9.64 -23.41
N PHE A 292 1.22 9.54 -22.25
CA PHE A 292 2.66 9.34 -22.15
C PHE A 292 3.13 8.04 -22.82
N TYR A 293 2.39 6.95 -22.62
CA TYR A 293 2.63 5.68 -23.30
C TYR A 293 2.43 5.79 -24.82
N LYS A 294 1.36 6.47 -25.28
CA LYS A 294 1.15 6.75 -26.71
C LYS A 294 2.31 7.54 -27.31
N GLY A 295 2.81 8.57 -26.61
CA GLY A 295 3.97 9.35 -27.02
C GLY A 295 5.22 8.49 -27.24
N ARG A 296 5.52 7.59 -26.29
CA ARG A 296 6.62 6.60 -26.44
C ARG A 296 6.44 5.70 -27.65
N LYS A 297 5.21 5.22 -27.89
CA LYS A 297 4.90 4.37 -29.04
C LYS A 297 5.11 5.10 -30.37
N PHE A 298 4.74 6.37 -30.46
CA PHE A 298 5.00 7.19 -31.66
C PHE A 298 6.48 7.49 -31.86
N LEU A 299 7.21 7.76 -30.78
CA LEU A 299 8.66 7.97 -30.85
C LEU A 299 9.39 6.73 -31.38
N ASN A 300 8.98 5.53 -30.96
CA ASN A 300 9.54 4.26 -31.45
C ASN A 300 9.20 4.01 -32.93
N LYS A 301 8.11 4.60 -33.44
CA LYS A 301 7.74 4.57 -34.86
C LYS A 301 8.39 5.70 -35.67
N ASN A 302 9.27 6.49 -35.05
CA ASN A 302 9.91 7.66 -35.64
C ASN A 302 8.94 8.81 -36.03
N SER A 303 7.72 8.80 -35.48
CA SER A 303 6.69 9.83 -35.65
C SER A 303 6.84 10.90 -34.56
N MET A 304 7.77 11.83 -34.76
CA MET A 304 8.18 12.77 -33.70
C MET A 304 7.12 13.83 -33.37
N ILE A 305 6.34 14.30 -34.36
CA ILE A 305 5.32 15.34 -34.15
C ILE A 305 4.16 14.78 -33.31
N GLU A 306 3.72 13.58 -33.65
CA GLU A 306 2.65 12.85 -32.94
C GLU A 306 3.09 12.45 -31.54
N ALA A 307 4.38 12.15 -31.36
CA ALA A 307 4.96 11.90 -30.05
C ALA A 307 4.90 13.15 -29.16
N ILE A 308 5.29 14.32 -29.69
CA ILE A 308 5.24 15.59 -28.96
C ILE A 308 3.80 15.91 -28.54
N GLY A 309 2.84 15.90 -29.47
CA GLY A 309 1.45 16.19 -29.13
C GLY A 309 0.88 15.24 -28.07
N SER A 310 1.29 13.97 -28.10
CA SER A 310 0.92 13.00 -27.05
C SER A 310 1.58 13.31 -25.69
N TYR A 311 2.85 13.70 -25.67
CA TYR A 311 3.53 14.08 -24.44
C TYR A 311 3.02 15.41 -23.85
N GLU A 312 2.67 16.38 -24.67
CA GLU A 312 2.02 17.62 -24.23
C GLU A 312 0.68 17.33 -23.56
N MET A 313 -0.11 16.41 -24.12
CA MET A 313 -1.35 15.97 -23.48
C MET A 313 -1.09 15.28 -22.14
N ALA A 314 -0.02 14.50 -22.01
CA ALA A 314 0.36 13.89 -20.73
C ALA A 314 0.68 14.97 -19.66
N VAL A 315 1.48 15.97 -20.01
CA VAL A 315 1.79 17.11 -19.13
C VAL A 315 0.53 17.93 -18.81
N LYS A 316 -0.40 18.09 -19.76
CA LYS A 316 -1.66 18.80 -19.53
C LYS A 316 -2.55 18.09 -18.49
N TYR A 317 -2.65 16.77 -18.56
CA TYR A 317 -3.49 16.00 -17.64
C TYR A 317 -2.86 15.83 -16.25
N ASN A 318 -1.53 15.76 -16.16
CA ASN A 318 -0.82 15.72 -14.89
C ASN A 318 0.43 16.63 -14.97
N PRO A 319 0.27 17.93 -14.71
CA PRO A 319 1.35 18.89 -14.83
C PRO A 319 2.38 18.76 -13.71
N LEU A 320 2.07 18.06 -12.61
CA LEU A 320 2.99 17.90 -11.49
C LEU A 320 4.06 16.85 -11.79
N GLU A 321 3.80 15.90 -12.69
CA GLU A 321 4.74 14.84 -13.02
C GLU A 321 5.98 15.38 -13.74
N ILE A 322 7.12 15.24 -13.08
CA ILE A 322 8.40 15.78 -13.55
C ILE A 322 8.90 14.96 -14.74
N ASN A 323 8.68 13.64 -14.72
CA ASN A 323 9.15 12.75 -15.77
C ASN A 323 8.56 13.10 -17.15
N TYR A 324 7.27 13.43 -17.22
CA TYR A 324 6.62 13.82 -18.47
C TYR A 324 7.27 15.06 -19.09
N ARG A 325 7.57 16.06 -18.26
CA ARG A 325 8.24 17.30 -18.67
C ARG A 325 9.67 17.03 -19.11
N ASN A 326 10.42 16.22 -18.38
CA ASN A 326 11.79 15.86 -18.74
C ASN A 326 11.87 15.12 -20.08
N VAL A 327 10.97 14.16 -20.31
CA VAL A 327 10.92 13.43 -21.59
C VAL A 327 10.50 14.34 -22.72
N LEU A 328 9.49 15.20 -22.53
CA LEU A 328 9.07 16.17 -23.52
C LEU A 328 10.23 17.14 -23.88
N ASN A 329 10.92 17.68 -22.88
CA ASN A 329 12.09 18.54 -23.07
C ASN A 329 13.20 17.82 -23.87
N ASN A 330 13.49 16.56 -23.56
CA ASN A 330 14.48 15.78 -24.30
C ASN A 330 14.08 15.56 -25.77
N VAL A 331 12.79 15.35 -26.04
CA VAL A 331 12.28 15.23 -27.41
C VAL A 331 12.42 16.55 -28.16
N TYR A 332 12.12 17.69 -27.51
CA TYR A 332 12.34 19.02 -28.08
C TYR A 332 13.82 19.31 -28.39
N LEU A 333 14.73 18.97 -27.46
CA LEU A 333 16.17 19.12 -27.69
C LEU A 333 16.65 18.26 -28.86
N LYS A 334 16.14 17.03 -29.00
CA LYS A 334 16.45 16.15 -30.13
C LYS A 334 15.95 16.75 -31.45
N MET A 335 14.73 17.29 -31.48
CA MET A 335 14.19 17.97 -32.65
C MET A 335 15.07 19.15 -33.06
N ALA A 336 15.45 20.01 -32.10
CA ALA A 336 16.32 21.14 -32.34
C ALA A 336 17.69 20.72 -32.90
N ALA A 337 18.31 19.68 -32.33
CA ALA A 337 19.58 19.13 -32.82
C ALA A 337 19.47 18.62 -34.27
N ILE A 338 18.40 17.90 -34.61
CA ILE A 338 18.15 17.43 -35.99
C ILE A 338 17.98 18.63 -36.95
N SER A 339 17.23 19.65 -36.54
CA SER A 339 17.04 20.87 -37.34
C SER A 339 18.34 21.65 -37.56
N LEU A 340 19.22 21.71 -36.56
CA LEU A 340 20.53 22.36 -36.66
C LEU A 340 21.50 21.56 -37.53
N ASN A 341 21.52 20.23 -37.41
CA ASN A 341 22.32 19.36 -38.29
C ASN A 341 21.86 19.46 -39.74
N LYS A 342 20.55 19.58 -40.00
CA LYS A 342 20.01 19.81 -41.35
C LYS A 342 20.45 21.16 -41.93
N LYS A 343 20.77 22.15 -41.08
CA LYS A 343 21.31 23.46 -41.47
C LYS A 343 22.85 23.48 -41.57
N GLY A 344 23.53 22.34 -41.44
CA GLY A 344 24.98 22.21 -41.62
C GLY A 344 25.82 22.36 -40.34
N ASN A 345 25.20 22.55 -39.18
CA ASN A 345 25.93 22.58 -37.90
C ASN A 345 26.06 21.14 -37.39
N ASN A 346 27.24 20.52 -37.42
CA ASN A 346 27.45 19.13 -36.97
C ASN A 346 27.40 18.99 -35.43
N ILE A 347 26.21 19.05 -34.84
CA ILE A 347 25.98 18.93 -33.39
C ILE A 347 25.56 17.50 -33.06
N PRO A 348 26.26 16.78 -32.17
CA PRO A 348 25.86 15.43 -31.78
C PRO A 348 24.51 15.46 -31.03
N PRO A 349 23.59 14.51 -31.30
CA PRO A 349 22.34 14.42 -30.57
C PRO A 349 22.60 14.09 -29.08
N PRO A 350 21.77 14.60 -28.16
CA PRO A 350 21.95 14.34 -26.73
C PRO A 350 21.87 12.84 -26.40
N ALA A 351 22.87 12.35 -25.66
CA ALA A 351 23.15 10.91 -25.45
C ALA A 351 22.12 10.12 -24.60
N PHE A 352 21.07 10.75 -24.08
CA PHE A 352 20.27 10.19 -22.99
C PHE A 352 19.07 9.32 -23.40
N LEU A 353 18.70 9.26 -24.68
CA LEU A 353 17.47 8.57 -25.10
C LEU A 353 17.60 7.06 -25.34
N HIS A 354 18.81 6.49 -25.31
CA HIS A 354 19.00 5.05 -25.56
C HIS A 354 18.99 4.16 -24.30
N ARG A 355 18.87 4.72 -23.09
CA ARG A 355 19.05 3.94 -21.84
C ARG A 355 17.87 3.98 -20.85
N GLY A 356 16.66 4.19 -21.34
CA GLY A 356 15.43 4.17 -20.54
C GLY A 356 14.44 3.09 -20.99
N GLY A 357 14.75 1.81 -20.74
CA GLY A 357 13.75 0.74 -20.83
C GLY A 357 13.96 -0.36 -21.87
N GLU A 358 15.19 -0.87 -22.04
CA GLU A 358 15.34 -2.25 -22.51
C GLU A 358 15.18 -3.20 -21.31
N SER A 359 13.93 -3.47 -20.89
CA SER A 359 13.67 -4.78 -20.30
C SER A 359 13.75 -5.77 -21.45
N ARG A 360 14.81 -6.59 -21.48
CA ARG A 360 15.00 -7.68 -22.45
C ARG A 360 13.81 -8.63 -22.43
N GLY A 361 12.80 -8.33 -23.23
CA GLY A 361 11.86 -9.31 -23.77
C GLY A 361 12.53 -9.91 -25.01
N SER A 362 13.25 -11.01 -24.81
CA SER A 362 13.83 -11.83 -25.87
C SER A 362 12.72 -12.34 -26.80
N SER A 363 12.37 -11.57 -27.82
CA SER A 363 11.77 -12.08 -29.05
C SER A 363 12.91 -12.42 -30.00
N ALA A 364 13.43 -13.64 -29.87
CA ALA A 364 14.26 -14.25 -30.88
C ALA A 364 13.37 -14.57 -32.10
N ARG A 365 13.39 -13.71 -33.12
CA ARG A 365 13.04 -14.04 -34.51
C ARG A 365 13.43 -12.90 -35.45
N ARG A 366 14.61 -13.03 -36.06
CA ARG A 366 14.97 -12.51 -37.39
C ARG A 366 16.28 -13.20 -37.79
N SER A 367 16.17 -14.22 -38.64
CA SER A 367 16.43 -14.12 -40.08
C SER A 367 17.94 -14.08 -40.38
N LEU A 368 18.56 -15.27 -40.35
CA LEU A 368 19.78 -15.52 -41.11
C LEU A 368 19.35 -16.08 -42.47
N LEU A 369 19.11 -15.18 -43.40
CA LEU A 369 19.15 -15.41 -44.84
C LEU A 369 20.26 -14.51 -45.39
N GLY A 370 21.25 -15.13 -46.02
CA GLY A 370 22.14 -14.49 -46.99
C GLY A 370 23.38 -13.80 -46.44
N ARG A 371 24.48 -14.54 -46.33
CA ARG A 371 25.57 -14.55 -47.32
C ARG A 371 26.56 -15.66 -47.03
#